data_AF-A0A212ADD9-F1
#
_entry.id   AF-A0A212ADD9-F1
#
_cell.length_a   1.000
_cell.length_b   1.000
_cell.length_c   1.000
_cell.angle_alpha   90.00
_cell.angle_beta   90.00
_cell.angle_gamma   90.00
#
_symmetry.space_group_name_H-M   'P 1'
#
loop_
_entity.id
_entity.type
_entity.pdbx_description
1 polymer ?
#
loop_
_entity_poly.entity_id
_entity_poly.type
_entity_poly.pdbx_seq_one_letter_code
_entity_poly.pdbx_strand_id
1 'polypeptide(L)'
;MAKVVNLREARKARERATRRAEGDANAAKFGRTKAERQMEEARAGKERAFLDGHRLQPEIRRAEAGDTSALLQVIHRALRQTNARDYPPAVIERLVTAFTVQRIAALIAGPCCHVALSGGHPVGLAALEGDRVRSVFVDPAHQGRGIGGALMQTLLSAPEAKEVPVLRLDASLSAVDFYAALGFVATGERNFEGERTVTMERRR
;
A
#
# COMPACT_ATOMS: atom_id res chain seq x y z
N MET A 1 -19.95 67.21 19.90
CA MET A 1 -18.53 66.92 19.58
C MET A 1 -18.49 66.19 18.24
N ALA A 2 -18.00 66.84 17.17
CA ALA A 2 -17.96 66.26 15.84
C ALA A 2 -16.76 65.31 15.70
N LYS A 3 -17.02 64.05 15.36
CA LYS A 3 -16.01 63.00 15.20
C LYS A 3 -15.26 63.28 13.89
N VAL A 4 -14.00 63.72 13.97
CA VAL A 4 -13.13 63.93 12.80
C VAL A 4 -12.86 62.58 12.15
N VAL A 5 -13.56 62.28 11.06
CA VAL A 5 -13.35 61.05 10.29
C VAL A 5 -12.19 61.27 9.35
N ASN A 6 -11.09 60.56 9.58
CA ASN A 6 -9.92 60.59 8.70
C ASN A 6 -10.28 59.96 7.34
N LEU A 7 -10.54 60.81 6.36
CA LEU A 7 -10.99 60.43 5.02
C LEU A 7 -9.98 59.50 4.29
N ARG A 8 -8.68 59.60 4.59
CA ARG A 8 -7.65 58.73 4.00
C ARG A 8 -7.75 57.30 4.54
N GLU A 9 -8.00 57.14 5.83
CA GLU A 9 -8.15 55.83 6.46
C GLU A 9 -9.45 55.16 6.01
N ALA A 10 -10.54 55.93 5.88
CA ALA A 10 -11.81 55.45 5.35
C ALA A 10 -11.68 54.95 3.89
N ARG A 11 -10.93 55.67 3.04
CA ARG A 11 -10.63 55.25 1.67
C ARG A 11 -9.79 53.97 1.63
N LYS A 12 -8.73 53.90 2.44
CA LYS A 12 -7.86 52.72 2.54
C LYS A 12 -8.59 51.49 3.08
N ALA A 13 -9.54 51.69 4.00
CA ALA A 13 -10.41 50.63 4.50
C ALA A 13 -11.37 50.11 3.41
N ARG A 14 -12.00 51.01 2.64
CA ARG A 14 -12.85 50.63 1.50
C ARG A 14 -12.09 49.86 0.43
N GLU A 15 -10.89 50.30 0.05
CA GLU A 15 -10.05 49.62 -0.96
C GLU A 15 -9.62 48.21 -0.52
N ARG A 16 -9.39 47.99 0.78
CA ARG A 16 -9.08 46.65 1.31
C ARG A 16 -10.31 45.75 1.35
N ALA A 17 -11.48 46.32 1.65
CA ALA A 17 -12.74 45.58 1.65
C ALA A 17 -13.13 45.12 0.24
N THR A 18 -12.98 45.97 -0.79
CA THR A 18 -13.23 45.58 -2.17
C THR A 18 -12.28 44.49 -2.66
N ARG A 19 -10.97 44.58 -2.38
CA ARG A 19 -10.01 43.51 -2.76
C ARG A 19 -10.28 42.18 -2.08
N ARG A 20 -10.71 42.17 -0.80
CA ARG A 20 -11.13 40.93 -0.12
C ARG A 20 -12.37 40.34 -0.77
N ALA A 21 -13.39 41.15 -1.03
CA ALA A 21 -14.61 40.70 -1.70
C ALA A 21 -14.33 40.16 -3.11
N GLU A 22 -13.43 40.78 -3.87
CA GLU A 22 -12.98 40.28 -5.18
C GLU A 22 -12.18 38.97 -5.05
N GLY A 23 -11.34 38.84 -4.01
CA GLY A 23 -10.62 37.60 -3.70
C GLY A 23 -11.56 36.44 -3.36
N ASP A 24 -12.58 36.70 -2.54
CA ASP A 24 -13.60 35.73 -2.14
C ASP A 24 -14.50 35.37 -3.33
N ALA A 25 -14.89 36.36 -4.16
CA ALA A 25 -15.66 36.14 -5.37
C ALA A 25 -14.87 35.35 -6.43
N ASN A 26 -13.57 35.59 -6.59
CA ASN A 26 -12.71 34.80 -7.47
C ASN A 26 -12.47 33.39 -6.91
N ALA A 27 -12.31 33.24 -5.59
CA ALA A 27 -12.23 31.94 -4.95
C ALA A 27 -13.53 31.14 -5.14
N ALA A 28 -14.70 31.78 -5.03
CA ALA A 28 -16.00 31.15 -5.31
C ALA A 28 -16.21 30.85 -6.81
N LYS A 29 -15.76 31.73 -7.70
CA LYS A 29 -15.91 31.60 -9.17
C LYS A 29 -14.96 30.58 -9.79
N PHE A 30 -13.80 30.33 -9.17
CA PHE A 30 -12.77 29.41 -9.66
C PHE A 30 -12.48 28.28 -8.66
N GLY A 31 -13.51 27.91 -7.88
CA GLY A 31 -13.52 27.11 -6.64
C GLY A 31 -12.79 25.78 -6.62
N ARG A 32 -11.45 25.85 -6.63
CA ARG A 32 -10.58 24.81 -6.07
C ARG A 32 -9.39 25.47 -5.41
N THR A 33 -9.27 25.28 -4.10
CA THR A 33 -8.07 25.58 -3.33
C THR A 33 -6.90 24.73 -3.81
N LYS A 34 -5.67 25.14 -3.52
CA LYS A 34 -4.47 24.38 -3.89
C LYS A 34 -4.48 22.95 -3.33
N ALA A 35 -4.97 22.78 -2.10
CA ALA A 35 -5.08 21.47 -1.46
C ALA A 35 -6.11 20.56 -2.16
N GLU A 36 -7.26 21.10 -2.57
CA GLU A 36 -8.27 20.34 -3.32
C GLU A 36 -7.77 19.93 -4.70
N ARG A 37 -7.04 20.82 -5.41
CA ARG A 37 -6.39 20.46 -6.69
C ARG A 37 -5.38 19.33 -6.51
N GLN A 38 -4.57 19.39 -5.46
CA GLN A 38 -3.59 18.32 -5.17
C GLN A 38 -4.27 17.00 -4.80
N MET A 39 -5.37 17.04 -4.04
CA MET A 39 -6.14 15.84 -3.74
C MET A 39 -6.83 15.26 -4.98
N GLU A 40 -7.37 16.10 -5.86
CA GLU A 40 -7.95 15.68 -7.14
C GLU A 40 -6.88 15.13 -8.09
N GLU A 41 -5.71 15.78 -8.21
CA GLU A 41 -4.60 15.28 -9.02
C GLU A 41 -4.09 13.94 -8.48
N ALA A 42 -3.98 13.80 -7.16
CA ALA A 42 -3.62 12.52 -6.53
C ALA A 42 -4.70 11.45 -6.76
N ARG A 43 -5.98 11.82 -6.71
CA ARG A 43 -7.11 10.92 -6.96
C ARG A 43 -7.18 10.50 -8.42
N ALA A 44 -7.07 11.44 -9.36
CA ALA A 44 -7.02 11.20 -10.79
C ALA A 44 -5.77 10.41 -11.19
N GLY A 45 -4.63 10.65 -10.53
CA GLY A 45 -3.42 9.85 -10.66
C GLY A 45 -3.65 8.40 -10.22
N LYS A 46 -4.31 8.19 -9.07
CA LYS A 46 -4.72 6.85 -8.61
C LYS A 46 -5.73 6.21 -9.56
N GLU A 47 -6.70 6.96 -10.09
CA GLU A 47 -7.72 6.47 -11.02
C GLU A 47 -7.14 6.06 -12.37
N ARG A 48 -6.24 6.87 -12.95
CA ARG A 48 -5.50 6.48 -14.17
C ARG A 48 -4.66 5.22 -13.92
N ALA A 49 -3.96 5.19 -12.80
CA ALA A 49 -3.11 4.06 -12.47
C ALA A 49 -3.91 2.79 -12.10
N PHE A 50 -5.15 2.95 -11.62
CA PHE A 50 -6.14 1.89 -11.43
C PHE A 50 -6.66 1.35 -12.78
N LEU A 51 -7.03 2.24 -13.71
CA LEU A 51 -7.48 1.86 -15.06
C LEU A 51 -6.36 1.19 -15.89
N ASP A 52 -5.13 1.68 -15.77
CA ASP A 52 -3.96 1.06 -16.41
C ASP A 52 -3.63 -0.31 -15.78
N GLY A 53 -3.80 -0.44 -14.46
CA GLY A 53 -3.64 -1.71 -13.74
C GLY A 53 -4.67 -2.78 -14.11
N HIS A 54 -5.85 -2.38 -14.58
CA HIS A 54 -6.86 -3.31 -15.11
C HIS A 54 -6.58 -3.80 -16.54
N ARG A 55 -5.74 -3.10 -17.32
CA ARG A 55 -5.45 -3.47 -18.72
C ARG A 55 -4.21 -4.35 -18.90
N LEU A 56 -3.34 -4.45 -17.90
CA LEU A 56 -2.14 -5.25 -17.97
C LEU A 56 -2.07 -6.12 -16.72
N GLN A 57 -2.16 -7.45 -16.91
CA GLN A 57 -1.73 -8.37 -15.85
C GLN A 57 -0.30 -7.97 -15.46
N PRO A 58 -0.01 -7.78 -14.17
CA PRO A 58 1.34 -7.41 -13.76
C PRO A 58 2.30 -8.48 -14.26
N GLU A 59 3.43 -8.06 -14.83
CA GLU A 59 4.49 -8.98 -15.21
C GLU A 59 5.00 -9.63 -13.92
N ILE A 60 4.89 -10.95 -13.82
CA ILE A 60 5.35 -11.71 -12.66
C ILE A 60 6.43 -12.68 -13.12
N ARG A 61 7.56 -12.67 -12.43
CA ARG A 61 8.67 -13.60 -12.64
C ARG A 61 9.23 -14.11 -11.33
N ARG A 62 10.09 -15.13 -11.40
CA ARG A 62 10.90 -15.56 -10.26
C ARG A 62 11.77 -14.38 -9.78
N ALA A 63 11.90 -14.25 -8.47
CA ALA A 63 12.79 -13.28 -7.86
C ALA A 63 14.25 -13.63 -8.16
N GLU A 64 15.08 -12.62 -8.35
CA GLU A 64 16.52 -12.75 -8.62
C GLU A 64 17.32 -12.02 -7.53
N ALA A 65 18.59 -12.37 -7.34
CA ALA A 65 19.43 -11.79 -6.30
C ALA A 65 19.51 -10.24 -6.40
N GLY A 66 19.46 -9.70 -7.62
CA GLY A 66 19.44 -8.26 -7.88
C GLY A 66 18.20 -7.54 -7.34
N ASP A 67 17.09 -8.24 -7.10
CA ASP A 67 15.84 -7.64 -6.61
C ASP A 67 15.90 -7.28 -5.11
N THR A 68 16.87 -7.82 -4.36
CA THR A 68 16.93 -7.77 -2.89
C THR A 68 16.69 -6.37 -2.31
N SER A 69 17.43 -5.38 -2.80
CA SER A 69 17.33 -3.99 -2.31
C SER A 69 15.97 -3.37 -2.63
N ALA A 70 15.41 -3.62 -3.81
CA ALA A 70 14.10 -3.11 -4.20
C ALA A 70 12.98 -3.74 -3.36
N LEU A 71 13.04 -5.05 -3.15
CA LEU A 71 12.06 -5.77 -2.33
C LEU A 71 12.08 -5.32 -0.87
N LEU A 72 13.26 -5.08 -0.30
CA LEU A 72 13.37 -4.56 1.06
C LEU A 72 12.67 -3.20 1.19
N GLN A 73 12.82 -2.32 0.20
CA GLN A 73 12.12 -1.03 0.18
C GLN A 73 10.60 -1.19 0.08
N VAL A 74 10.12 -2.09 -0.80
CA VAL A 74 8.69 -2.40 -0.93
C VAL A 74 8.10 -2.87 0.40
N ILE A 75 8.78 -3.80 1.07
CA ILE A 75 8.35 -4.35 2.37
C ILE A 75 8.32 -3.26 3.44
N HIS A 76 9.39 -2.47 3.57
CA HIS A 76 9.44 -1.38 4.56
C HIS A 76 8.35 -0.34 4.34
N ARG A 77 8.07 0.02 3.07
CA ARG A 77 6.97 0.95 2.74
C ARG A 77 5.61 0.35 3.08
N ALA A 78 5.36 -0.91 2.70
CA ALA A 78 4.11 -1.58 3.01
C ALA A 78 3.89 -1.68 4.53
N LEU A 79 4.90 -2.10 5.28
CA LEU A 79 4.83 -2.17 6.74
C LEU A 79 4.49 -0.82 7.38
N ARG A 80 5.22 0.24 7.00
CA ARG A 80 5.06 1.57 7.61
C ARG A 80 3.82 2.34 7.16
N GLN A 81 3.26 2.05 5.99
CA GLN A 81 2.15 2.83 5.43
C GLN A 81 0.81 2.10 5.46
N THR A 82 0.80 0.81 5.10
CA THR A 82 -0.45 0.06 4.94
C THR A 82 -0.71 -0.81 6.16
N ASN A 83 0.29 -1.56 6.62
CA ASN A 83 0.14 -2.47 7.75
C ASN A 83 0.18 -1.74 9.10
N ALA A 84 0.72 -0.51 9.15
CA ALA A 84 0.75 0.32 10.36
C ALA A 84 -0.65 0.66 10.93
N ARG A 85 -1.71 0.39 10.16
CA ARG A 85 -3.10 0.50 10.62
C ARG A 85 -3.53 -0.67 11.51
N ASP A 86 -2.89 -1.83 11.34
CA ASP A 86 -3.27 -3.09 12.00
C ASP A 86 -2.45 -3.35 13.27
N TYR A 87 -1.32 -2.68 13.44
CA TYR A 87 -0.36 -2.96 14.50
C TYR A 87 0.13 -1.70 15.22
N PRO A 88 0.45 -1.80 16.53
CA PRO A 88 1.12 -0.72 17.24
C PRO A 88 2.46 -0.33 16.60
N PRO A 89 2.90 0.95 16.70
CA PRO A 89 4.16 1.40 16.09
C PRO A 89 5.40 0.59 16.49
N ALA A 90 5.48 0.13 17.75
CA ALA A 90 6.59 -0.69 18.22
C ALA A 90 6.67 -2.05 17.49
N VAL A 91 5.52 -2.63 17.14
CA VAL A 91 5.44 -3.87 16.35
C VAL A 91 5.92 -3.61 14.93
N ILE A 92 5.52 -2.49 14.31
CA ILE A 92 5.97 -2.10 12.97
C ILE A 92 7.48 -1.95 12.92
N GLU A 93 8.09 -1.23 13.86
CA GLU A 93 9.55 -1.02 13.86
C GLU A 93 10.32 -2.32 14.13
N ARG A 94 9.78 -3.22 14.95
CA ARG A 94 10.34 -4.56 15.12
C ARG A 94 10.28 -5.36 13.81
N LEU A 95 9.12 -5.37 13.14
CA LEU A 95 8.96 -6.07 11.87
C LEU A 95 9.90 -5.51 10.80
N VAL A 96 9.99 -4.19 10.67
CA VAL A 96 10.93 -3.51 9.75
C VAL A 96 12.36 -3.94 10.05
N THR A 97 12.77 -3.98 11.32
CA THR A 97 14.11 -4.42 11.72
C THR A 97 14.36 -5.92 11.47
N ALA A 98 13.31 -6.74 11.55
CA ALA A 98 13.37 -8.18 11.32
C ALA A 98 13.46 -8.57 9.84
N PHE A 99 13.19 -7.63 8.92
CA PHE A 99 13.44 -7.81 7.48
C PHE A 99 14.84 -7.28 7.14
N THR A 100 15.77 -8.20 6.91
CA THR A 100 17.15 -7.90 6.56
C THR A 100 17.45 -8.31 5.13
N VAL A 101 18.53 -7.77 4.56
CA VAL A 101 19.06 -8.20 3.25
C VAL A 101 19.25 -9.71 3.21
N GLN A 102 19.80 -10.30 4.28
CA GLN A 102 20.03 -11.74 4.41
C GLN A 102 18.72 -12.54 4.38
N ARG A 103 17.68 -12.04 5.06
CA ARG A 103 16.38 -12.71 5.08
C ARG A 103 15.70 -12.65 3.72
N ILE A 104 15.77 -11.52 3.03
CA ILE A 104 15.24 -11.39 1.67
C ILE A 104 16.03 -12.26 0.68
N ALA A 105 17.34 -12.29 0.78
CA ALA A 105 18.18 -13.17 -0.03
C ALA A 105 17.85 -14.65 0.18
N ALA A 106 17.58 -15.07 1.42
CA ALA A 106 17.13 -16.42 1.74
C ALA A 106 15.77 -16.75 1.11
N LEU A 107 14.82 -15.81 1.13
CA LEU A 107 13.53 -15.98 0.43
C LEU A 107 13.73 -16.12 -1.08
N ILE A 108 14.57 -15.28 -1.69
CA ILE A 108 14.89 -15.33 -3.13
C ILE A 108 15.54 -16.67 -3.51
N ALA A 109 16.45 -17.17 -2.68
CA ALA A 109 17.12 -18.46 -2.91
C ALA A 109 16.17 -19.66 -2.75
N GLY A 110 15.01 -19.45 -2.12
CA GLY A 110 13.98 -20.46 -1.96
C GLY A 110 13.40 -20.97 -3.28
N PRO A 111 12.71 -22.12 -3.25
CA PRO A 111 12.21 -22.75 -4.46
C PRO A 111 11.07 -21.95 -5.11
N CYS A 112 10.27 -21.22 -4.32
CA CYS A 112 9.11 -20.48 -4.81
C CYS A 112 9.07 -19.06 -4.23
N CYS A 113 9.68 -18.12 -4.96
CA CYS A 113 9.71 -16.70 -4.63
C CYS A 113 9.50 -15.89 -5.91
N HIS A 114 8.44 -15.10 -5.96
CA HIS A 114 8.01 -14.38 -7.15
C HIS A 114 7.87 -12.89 -6.87
N VAL A 115 8.21 -12.09 -7.88
CA VAL A 115 8.08 -10.63 -7.85
C VAL A 115 7.12 -10.17 -8.92
N ALA A 116 6.33 -9.15 -8.60
CA ALA A 116 5.54 -8.42 -9.58
C ALA A 116 6.30 -7.16 -10.01
N LEU A 117 6.33 -6.88 -11.30
CA LEU A 117 7.03 -5.75 -11.88
C LEU A 117 6.05 -4.67 -12.38
N SER A 118 6.48 -3.42 -12.29
CA SER A 118 5.84 -2.27 -12.93
C SER A 118 6.94 -1.43 -13.59
N GLY A 119 6.88 -1.30 -14.92
CA GLY A 119 7.96 -0.64 -15.68
C GLY A 119 9.34 -1.27 -15.43
N GLY A 120 9.41 -2.60 -15.33
CA GLY A 120 10.63 -3.35 -15.04
C GLY A 120 11.13 -3.31 -13.59
N HIS A 121 10.44 -2.59 -12.69
CA HIS A 121 10.85 -2.44 -11.29
C HIS A 121 9.98 -3.31 -10.37
N PRO A 122 10.56 -4.03 -9.38
CA PRO A 122 9.79 -4.78 -8.40
C PRO A 122 8.85 -3.88 -7.58
N VAL A 123 7.56 -4.24 -7.59
CA VAL A 123 6.49 -3.57 -6.83
C VAL A 123 5.71 -4.52 -5.93
N GLY A 124 6.03 -5.81 -5.94
CA GLY A 124 5.43 -6.78 -5.03
C GLY A 124 6.24 -8.05 -4.92
N LEU A 125 6.00 -8.80 -3.85
CA LEU A 125 6.65 -10.05 -3.48
C LEU A 125 5.60 -11.04 -2.99
N ALA A 126 5.76 -12.31 -3.34
CA ALA A 126 5.15 -13.43 -2.62
C ALA A 126 6.12 -14.61 -2.61
N ALA A 127 6.22 -15.29 -1.47
CA ALA A 127 7.10 -16.44 -1.31
C ALA A 127 6.39 -17.58 -0.60
N LEU A 128 6.79 -18.81 -0.90
CA LEU A 128 6.38 -20.02 -0.21
C LEU A 128 7.60 -20.67 0.43
N GLU A 129 7.51 -20.96 1.72
CA GLU A 129 8.53 -21.65 2.50
C GLU A 129 7.91 -22.90 3.13
N GLY A 130 8.25 -24.08 2.59
CA GLY A 130 7.58 -25.33 2.97
C GLY A 130 6.09 -25.26 2.65
N ASP A 131 5.25 -25.42 3.67
CA ASP A 131 3.80 -25.34 3.56
C ASP A 131 3.22 -23.94 3.78
N ARG A 132 4.06 -22.95 4.08
CA ARG A 132 3.60 -21.64 4.55
C ARG A 132 3.89 -20.54 3.55
N VAL A 133 2.84 -19.84 3.12
CA VAL A 133 2.95 -18.61 2.35
C VAL A 133 3.52 -17.54 3.26
N ARG A 134 4.63 -16.94 2.83
CA ARG A 134 5.37 -15.90 3.54
C ARG A 134 5.43 -14.64 2.69
N SER A 135 5.61 -13.51 3.37
CA SER A 135 6.06 -12.26 2.78
C SER A 135 5.28 -11.81 1.54
N VAL A 136 3.94 -11.81 1.63
CA VAL A 136 3.08 -11.25 0.57
C VAL A 136 2.98 -9.75 0.78
N PHE A 137 3.69 -8.98 -0.03
CA PHE A 137 3.72 -7.52 0.06
C PHE A 137 3.54 -6.91 -1.32
N VAL A 138 2.80 -5.81 -1.39
CA VAL A 138 2.67 -4.98 -2.59
C VAL A 138 2.96 -3.54 -2.18
N ASP A 139 3.75 -2.83 -2.98
CA ASP A 139 4.09 -1.43 -2.75
C ASP A 139 2.78 -0.61 -2.62
N PRO A 140 2.65 0.25 -1.58
CA PRO A 140 1.42 1.00 -1.33
C PRO A 140 0.90 1.81 -2.53
N ALA A 141 1.78 2.32 -3.40
CA ALA A 141 1.37 3.07 -4.59
C ALA A 141 0.74 2.17 -5.67
N HIS A 142 0.94 0.86 -5.58
CA HIS A 142 0.50 -0.16 -6.54
C HIS A 142 -0.58 -1.11 -5.99
N GLN A 143 -0.99 -0.93 -4.73
CA GLN A 143 -2.09 -1.69 -4.12
C GLN A 143 -3.46 -1.35 -4.74
N GLY A 144 -4.43 -2.26 -4.57
CA GLY A 144 -5.78 -2.10 -5.12
C GLY A 144 -5.89 -2.36 -6.63
N ARG A 145 -4.82 -2.85 -7.27
CA ARG A 145 -4.76 -3.11 -8.72
C ARG A 145 -4.70 -4.60 -9.07
N GLY A 146 -5.12 -5.47 -8.16
CA GLY A 146 -5.09 -6.94 -8.36
C GLY A 146 -3.71 -7.61 -8.26
N ILE A 147 -2.63 -6.86 -8.03
CA ILE A 147 -1.25 -7.41 -7.98
C ILE A 147 -1.08 -8.52 -6.92
N GLY A 148 -1.61 -8.30 -5.71
CA GLY A 148 -1.52 -9.31 -4.65
C GLY A 148 -2.25 -10.61 -5.02
N GLY A 149 -3.41 -10.50 -5.69
CA GLY A 149 -4.14 -11.65 -6.20
C GLY A 149 -3.37 -12.40 -7.28
N ALA A 150 -2.77 -11.66 -8.23
CA ALA A 150 -1.94 -12.25 -9.29
C ALA A 150 -0.72 -12.98 -8.73
N LEU A 151 0.02 -12.37 -7.80
CA LEU A 151 1.14 -13.01 -7.09
C LEU A 151 0.72 -14.31 -6.38
N MET A 152 -0.41 -14.28 -5.68
CA MET A 152 -0.94 -15.47 -5.00
C MET A 152 -1.34 -16.56 -6.00
N GLN A 153 -1.98 -16.22 -7.12
CA GLN A 153 -2.33 -17.20 -8.16
C GLN A 153 -1.09 -17.84 -8.78
N THR A 154 -0.03 -17.06 -9.04
CA THR A 154 1.26 -17.59 -9.51
C THR A 154 1.82 -18.57 -8.50
N LEU A 155 1.86 -18.19 -7.21
CA LEU A 155 2.37 -19.04 -6.14
C LEU A 155 1.56 -20.34 -6.02
N LEU A 156 0.24 -20.27 -6.01
CA LEU A 156 -0.67 -21.43 -5.91
C LEU A 156 -0.59 -22.37 -7.12
N SER A 157 -0.16 -21.85 -8.27
CA SER A 157 0.02 -22.61 -9.51
C SER A 157 1.42 -23.24 -9.62
N ALA A 158 2.37 -22.79 -8.80
CA ALA A 158 3.74 -23.29 -8.79
C ALA A 158 3.79 -24.74 -8.26
N PRO A 159 4.66 -25.62 -8.81
CA PRO A 159 4.77 -27.02 -8.41
C PRO A 159 4.90 -27.22 -6.90
N GLU A 160 5.70 -26.38 -6.23
CA GLU A 160 5.94 -26.43 -4.79
C GLU A 160 4.64 -26.30 -4.00
N ALA A 161 3.75 -25.40 -4.41
CA ALA A 161 2.44 -25.24 -3.78
C ALA A 161 1.48 -26.40 -4.12
N LYS A 162 1.72 -27.10 -5.24
CA LYS A 162 0.89 -28.25 -5.65
C LYS A 162 1.18 -29.50 -4.83
N GLU A 163 2.41 -29.65 -4.36
CA GLU A 163 2.88 -30.77 -3.56
C GLU A 163 2.48 -30.67 -2.09
N VAL A 164 2.08 -29.47 -1.64
CA VAL A 164 1.64 -29.22 -0.27
C VAL A 164 0.14 -29.52 -0.12
N PRO A 165 -0.27 -30.47 0.74
CA PRO A 165 -1.68 -30.81 0.94
C PRO A 165 -2.50 -29.69 1.60
N VAL A 166 -1.84 -28.93 2.49
CA VAL A 166 -2.45 -27.83 3.25
C VAL A 166 -1.50 -26.64 3.27
N LEU A 167 -1.85 -25.57 2.55
CA LEU A 167 -1.11 -24.32 2.58
C LEU A 167 -1.54 -23.50 3.78
N ARG A 168 -0.60 -22.82 4.44
CA ARG A 168 -0.82 -22.03 5.65
C ARG A 168 -0.35 -20.60 5.46
N LEU A 169 -0.95 -19.66 6.17
CA LEU A 169 -0.45 -18.29 6.29
C LEU A 169 -0.89 -17.65 7.60
N ASP A 170 -0.25 -16.53 7.93
CA ASP A 170 -0.67 -15.61 8.99
C ASP A 170 -1.08 -14.29 8.35
N ALA A 171 -2.39 -14.03 8.33
CA ALA A 171 -2.95 -12.81 7.78
C ALA A 171 -2.94 -11.69 8.83
N SER A 172 -2.63 -10.46 8.42
CA SER A 172 -3.05 -9.30 9.20
C SER A 172 -4.58 -9.26 9.27
N LEU A 173 -5.11 -8.61 10.31
CA LEU A 173 -6.57 -8.51 10.50
C LEU A 173 -7.27 -7.94 9.26
N SER A 174 -6.68 -6.93 8.62
CA SER A 174 -7.21 -6.30 7.39
C SER A 174 -7.09 -7.16 6.13
N ALA A 175 -6.24 -8.19 6.12
CA ALA A 175 -6.01 -9.05 4.96
C ALA A 175 -6.82 -10.35 4.98
N VAL A 176 -7.58 -10.62 6.06
CA VAL A 176 -8.38 -11.85 6.20
C VAL A 176 -9.33 -12.02 5.02
N ASP A 177 -10.12 -11.00 4.68
CA ASP A 177 -11.09 -11.06 3.57
C ASP A 177 -10.41 -11.29 2.22
N PHE A 178 -9.21 -10.72 2.03
CA PHE A 178 -8.42 -10.94 0.83
C PHE A 178 -8.03 -12.42 0.68
N TYR A 179 -7.54 -13.06 1.73
CA TYR A 179 -7.17 -14.47 1.68
C TYR A 179 -8.38 -15.40 1.66
N ALA A 180 -9.49 -15.02 2.31
CA ALA A 180 -10.75 -15.74 2.25
C ALA A 180 -11.28 -15.83 0.81
N ALA A 181 -11.22 -14.73 0.05
CA ALA A 181 -11.56 -14.71 -1.37
C ALA A 181 -10.68 -15.63 -2.24
N LEU A 182 -9.47 -15.96 -1.77
CA LEU A 182 -8.54 -16.91 -2.40
C LEU A 182 -8.73 -18.36 -1.90
N GLY A 183 -9.78 -18.64 -1.12
CA GLY A 183 -10.12 -19.97 -0.62
C GLY A 183 -9.36 -20.40 0.63
N PHE A 184 -8.71 -19.49 1.35
CA PHE A 184 -8.17 -19.77 2.68
C PHE A 184 -9.28 -19.63 3.73
N VAL A 185 -9.23 -20.47 4.75
CA VAL A 185 -10.19 -20.49 5.86
C VAL A 185 -9.44 -20.22 7.15
N ALA A 186 -9.98 -19.33 8.00
CA ALA A 186 -9.40 -19.07 9.32
C ALA A 186 -9.48 -20.30 10.22
N THR A 187 -8.36 -20.66 10.84
CA THR A 187 -8.25 -21.84 11.73
C THR A 187 -7.77 -21.48 13.13
N GLY A 188 -7.33 -20.25 13.36
CA GLY A 188 -6.96 -19.77 14.68
C GLY A 188 -6.39 -18.35 14.65
N GLU A 189 -6.04 -17.84 15.83
CA GLU A 189 -5.36 -16.56 15.98
C GLU A 189 -3.96 -16.79 16.57
N ARG A 190 -3.02 -15.94 16.15
CA ARG A 190 -1.71 -15.80 16.78
C ARG A 190 -1.58 -14.40 17.36
N ASN A 191 -1.09 -14.33 18.58
CA ASN A 191 -0.64 -13.08 19.18
C ASN A 191 0.78 -13.27 19.67
N PHE A 192 1.73 -12.58 19.05
CA PHE A 192 3.12 -12.60 19.46
C PHE A 192 3.63 -11.18 19.64
N GLU A 193 3.97 -10.82 20.88
CA GLU A 193 4.48 -9.49 21.23
C GLU A 193 3.66 -8.33 20.62
N GLY A 194 2.33 -8.43 20.68
CA GLY A 194 1.40 -7.42 20.17
C GLY A 194 1.09 -7.50 18.67
N GLU A 195 1.74 -8.39 17.92
CA GLU A 195 1.40 -8.73 16.55
C GLU A 195 0.24 -9.73 16.55
N ARG A 196 -0.98 -9.24 16.27
CA ARG A 196 -2.18 -10.07 16.16
C ARG A 196 -2.43 -10.44 14.71
N THR A 197 -2.36 -11.74 14.41
CA THR A 197 -2.61 -12.29 13.09
C THR A 197 -3.63 -13.43 13.16
N VAL A 198 -4.30 -13.69 12.04
CA VAL A 198 -5.20 -14.84 11.90
C VAL A 198 -4.46 -15.90 11.11
N THR A 199 -4.28 -17.07 11.72
CA THR A 199 -3.79 -18.25 11.00
C THR A 199 -4.90 -18.75 10.07
N MET A 200 -4.58 -18.87 8.80
CA MET A 200 -5.50 -19.36 7.79
C MET A 200 -4.89 -20.52 7.00
N GLU A 201 -5.73 -21.47 6.61
CA GLU A 201 -5.33 -22.65 5.85
C GLU A 201 -6.15 -22.77 4.57
N ARG A 202 -5.52 -23.26 3.50
CA ARG A 202 -6.20 -23.70 2.28
C ARG A 202 -5.82 -25.14 2.00
N ARG A 203 -6.83 -26.00 1.97
CA ARG A 203 -6.68 -27.38 1.50
C ARG A 203 -6.80 -27.42 -0.02
N ARG A 204 -6.07 -28.33 -0.63
CA ARG A 204 -6.31 -28.70 -2.03
C ARG A 204 -7.61 -29.48 -2.20
#